data_AF-A0A660UIU1-F1
#
_entry.id   AF-A0A660UIU1-F1
#
_cell.length_a   1.000
_cell.length_b   1.000
_cell.length_c   1.000
_cell.angle_alpha   90.00
_cell.angle_beta   90.00
_cell.angle_gamma   90.00
#
_symmetry.space_group_name_H-M   'P 1'
#
loop_
_entity.id
_entity.type
_entity.pdbx_description
1 polymer ?
#
loop_
_entity_poly.entity_id
_entity_poly.type
_entity_poly.pdbx_seq_one_letter_code
_entity_poly.pdbx_strand_id
1 'polypeptide(L)'
;ASPSFFWRAYIRFSYESGARIGEILNMRVGDLFKGERFWRARLFGKTGQRVIAIVESIPALSAYLRFEHPSPDDPGSWLWQAGGERVGGDYIRRGLRRIARAAGLRKRVYPHLFRHSRATELASRMPELALKRYMGWAMDSKMAAVYVSLSDPQLEESYLRIYGLAREEGRCEVTCILKCPRCGLENEGGSAFCAGCGLLLDVSNVEEAEELEIAERIGEMLLRKPEVRRAIRKALEEMIKDDFKAGLRSQGNMRGSRVLLRGLDVKFPCDR
;
A
#
# COMPACT_ATOMS: atom_id res chain seq x y z
N ALA A 1 -9.48 2.68 -14.64
CA ALA A 1 -10.03 2.02 -13.44
C ALA A 1 -8.94 1.96 -12.38
N SER A 2 -9.19 2.44 -11.16
CA SER A 2 -8.23 2.38 -10.06
C SER A 2 -7.83 0.91 -9.79
N PRO A 3 -6.54 0.58 -9.62
CA PRO A 3 -6.12 -0.80 -9.32
C PRO A 3 -6.82 -1.32 -8.06
N SER A 4 -7.39 -2.53 -8.09
CA SER A 4 -8.06 -3.10 -6.90
C SER A 4 -7.09 -3.18 -5.71
N PHE A 5 -7.60 -2.97 -4.49
CA PHE A 5 -6.80 -2.98 -3.28
C PHE A 5 -6.14 -4.34 -3.06
N PHE A 6 -6.83 -5.43 -3.43
CA PHE A 6 -6.30 -6.78 -3.44
C PHE A 6 -4.95 -6.86 -4.18
N TRP A 7 -4.86 -6.32 -5.40
CA TRP A 7 -3.65 -6.45 -6.20
C TRP A 7 -2.49 -5.62 -5.66
N ARG A 8 -2.77 -4.42 -5.13
CA ARG A 8 -1.74 -3.60 -4.47
C ARG A 8 -1.20 -4.31 -3.23
N ALA A 9 -2.08 -4.79 -2.37
CA ALA A 9 -1.73 -5.54 -1.17
C ALA A 9 -0.94 -6.81 -1.51
N TYR A 10 -1.41 -7.59 -2.49
CA TYR A 10 -0.76 -8.83 -2.91
C TYR A 10 0.66 -8.59 -3.42
N ILE A 11 0.85 -7.59 -4.28
CA ILE A 11 2.16 -7.28 -4.86
C ILE A 11 3.13 -6.78 -3.79
N ARG A 12 2.71 -5.81 -2.96
CA ARG A 12 3.53 -5.28 -1.85
C ARG A 12 3.93 -6.39 -0.89
N PHE A 13 2.96 -7.17 -0.43
CA PHE A 13 3.22 -8.27 0.50
C PHE A 13 4.11 -9.37 -0.11
N SER A 14 3.90 -9.72 -1.38
CA SER A 14 4.71 -10.73 -2.07
C SER A 14 6.17 -10.29 -2.21
N TYR A 15 6.39 -9.01 -2.51
CA TYR A 15 7.71 -8.42 -2.57
C TYR A 15 8.36 -8.39 -1.19
N GLU A 16 7.72 -7.73 -0.23
CA GLU A 16 8.27 -7.53 1.10
C GLU A 16 8.57 -8.89 1.76
N SER A 17 7.60 -9.80 1.82
CA SER A 17 7.78 -11.08 2.52
C SER A 17 8.78 -12.03 1.87
N GLY A 18 9.08 -11.84 0.58
CA GLY A 18 9.82 -12.80 -0.23
C GLY A 18 9.22 -14.21 -0.23
N ALA A 19 7.96 -14.40 0.17
CA ALA A 19 7.37 -15.71 0.39
C ALA A 19 7.05 -16.44 -0.91
N ARG A 20 7.01 -17.78 -0.87
CA ARG A 20 6.57 -18.58 -2.01
C ARG A 20 5.07 -18.40 -2.21
N ILE A 21 4.59 -18.49 -3.45
CA ILE A 21 3.16 -18.35 -3.75
C ILE A 21 2.28 -19.29 -2.90
N GLY A 22 2.72 -20.54 -2.68
CA GLY A 22 1.98 -21.49 -1.85
C GLY A 22 1.91 -21.08 -0.38
N GLU A 23 2.96 -20.44 0.16
CA GLU A 23 2.95 -19.91 1.53
C GLU A 23 1.96 -18.76 1.63
N ILE A 24 2.00 -17.82 0.67
CA ILE A 24 1.13 -16.65 0.61
C ILE A 24 -0.34 -17.07 0.48
N LEU A 25 -0.66 -17.91 -0.51
CA LEU A 25 -2.05 -18.31 -0.82
C LEU A 25 -2.69 -19.21 0.23
N ASN A 26 -1.91 -19.75 1.17
CA ASN A 26 -2.43 -20.55 2.27
C ASN A 26 -2.52 -19.75 3.59
N MET A 27 -2.20 -18.45 3.57
CA MET A 27 -2.35 -17.60 4.75
C MET A 27 -3.82 -17.38 5.11
N ARG A 28 -4.07 -17.29 6.41
CA ARG A 28 -5.31 -16.82 6.99
C ARG A 28 -5.18 -15.38 7.47
N VAL A 29 -6.30 -14.70 7.69
CA VAL A 29 -6.32 -13.40 8.36
C VAL A 29 -5.63 -13.49 9.74
N GLY A 30 -5.86 -14.57 10.48
CA GLY A 30 -5.24 -14.82 11.78
C GLY A 30 -3.71 -15.02 11.76
N ASP A 31 -3.10 -15.17 10.58
CA ASP A 31 -1.64 -15.25 10.44
C ASP A 31 -0.98 -13.86 10.41
N LEU A 32 -1.77 -12.78 10.38
CA LEU A 32 -1.30 -11.39 10.49
C LEU A 32 -1.49 -10.87 11.92
N PHE A 33 -0.38 -10.72 12.64
CA PHE A 33 -0.36 -10.10 13.96
C PHE A 33 -0.16 -8.59 13.79
N LYS A 34 -1.24 -7.83 13.92
CA LYS A 34 -1.22 -6.37 13.80
C LYS A 34 -0.56 -5.76 15.03
N GLY A 35 0.43 -4.90 14.83
CA GLY A 35 1.07 -4.09 15.87
C GLY A 35 1.05 -2.61 15.48
N GLU A 36 1.40 -1.74 16.42
CA GLU A 36 1.33 -0.27 16.23
C GLU A 36 2.34 0.24 15.19
N ARG A 37 3.59 -0.25 15.26
CA ARG A 37 4.69 0.21 14.39
C ARG A 37 4.97 -0.73 13.22
N PHE A 38 4.71 -2.01 13.39
CA PHE A 38 4.90 -3.03 12.38
C PHE A 38 3.97 -4.21 12.64
N TRP A 39 3.64 -4.95 11.60
CA TRP A 39 2.88 -6.20 11.70
C TRP A 39 3.82 -7.39 11.64
N ARG A 40 3.34 -8.57 12.00
CA ARG A 40 4.05 -9.82 11.76
C ARG A 40 3.20 -10.74 10.91
N ALA A 41 3.82 -11.42 9.96
CA ALA A 41 3.17 -12.46 9.17
C ALA A 41 3.76 -13.82 9.53
N ARG A 42 2.90 -14.77 9.90
CA ARG A 42 3.26 -16.18 10.04
C ARG A 42 3.11 -16.88 8.69
N LEU A 43 4.17 -17.57 8.29
CA LEU A 43 4.26 -18.27 7.02
C LEU A 43 4.58 -19.74 7.26
N PHE A 44 3.84 -20.61 6.58
CA PHE A 44 4.01 -22.05 6.65
C PHE A 44 4.62 -22.57 5.35
N GLY A 45 5.89 -22.98 5.42
CA GLY A 45 6.64 -23.49 4.27
C GLY A 45 7.08 -24.94 4.45
N LYS A 46 7.68 -25.50 3.40
CA LYS A 46 8.27 -26.85 3.42
C LYS A 46 9.37 -26.99 4.48
N THR A 47 10.08 -25.91 4.77
CA THR A 47 11.20 -25.86 5.73
C THR A 47 10.75 -25.49 7.14
N GLY A 48 9.44 -25.58 7.42
CA GLY A 48 8.85 -25.21 8.71
C GLY A 48 8.17 -23.84 8.71
N GLN A 49 7.77 -23.43 9.91
CA GLN A 49 7.11 -22.15 10.15
C GLN A 49 8.15 -21.05 10.34
N ARG A 50 7.87 -19.86 9.79
CA ARG A 50 8.60 -18.64 10.13
C ARG A 50 7.65 -17.48 10.38
N VAL A 51 8.10 -16.52 11.17
CA VAL A 51 7.42 -15.26 11.40
C VAL A 51 8.33 -14.15 10.93
N ILE A 52 7.82 -13.28 10.07
CA ILE A 52 8.57 -12.13 9.53
C ILE A 52 7.88 -10.83 9.93
N ALA A 53 8.66 -9.76 10.06
CA ALA A 53 8.12 -8.42 10.21
C ALA A 53 7.60 -7.91 8.86
N ILE A 54 6.50 -7.17 8.90
CA ILE A 54 5.84 -6.51 7.78
C ILE A 54 5.72 -5.04 8.16
N VAL A 55 6.20 -4.17 7.30
CA VAL A 55 6.29 -2.71 7.48
C VAL A 55 5.79 -2.03 6.22
N GLU A 56 6.42 -2.28 5.08
CA GLU A 56 6.16 -1.60 3.81
C GLU A 56 4.75 -1.92 3.25
N SER A 57 4.25 -3.12 3.51
CA SER A 57 2.97 -3.59 2.99
C SER A 57 1.78 -3.18 3.86
N ILE A 58 1.99 -2.59 5.03
CA ILE A 58 0.91 -2.27 5.98
C ILE A 58 -0.17 -1.38 5.36
N PRO A 59 0.15 -0.27 4.66
CA PRO A 59 -0.88 0.59 4.08
C PRO A 59 -1.76 -0.16 3.07
N ALA A 60 -1.14 -0.92 2.17
CA ALA A 60 -1.83 -1.68 1.14
C ALA A 60 -2.66 -2.83 1.74
N LEU A 61 -2.10 -3.59 2.69
CA LEU A 61 -2.83 -4.65 3.42
C LEU A 61 -4.02 -4.09 4.20
N SER A 62 -3.84 -2.94 4.87
CA SER A 62 -4.92 -2.29 5.62
C SER A 62 -6.05 -1.84 4.70
N ALA A 63 -5.72 -1.25 3.56
CA ALA A 63 -6.72 -0.85 2.57
C ALA A 63 -7.48 -2.06 2.01
N TYR A 64 -6.77 -3.14 1.67
CA TYR A 64 -7.41 -4.38 1.21
C TYR A 64 -8.34 -4.98 2.28
N LEU A 65 -7.85 -5.15 3.51
CA LEU A 65 -8.64 -5.69 4.62
C LEU A 65 -9.87 -4.83 4.92
N ARG A 66 -9.76 -3.51 4.83
CA ARG A 66 -10.86 -2.60 5.16
C ARG A 66 -11.91 -2.47 4.05
N PHE A 67 -11.49 -2.43 2.79
CA PHE A 67 -12.35 -1.99 1.69
C PHE A 67 -12.75 -3.09 0.71
N GLU A 68 -12.03 -4.22 0.67
CA GLU A 68 -12.27 -5.27 -0.34
C GLU A 68 -12.35 -6.68 0.24
N HIS A 69 -11.71 -6.96 1.38
CA HIS A 69 -11.76 -8.27 2.01
C HIS A 69 -13.16 -8.57 2.59
N PRO A 70 -13.76 -9.75 2.31
CA PRO A 70 -15.14 -10.05 2.71
C PRO A 70 -15.32 -10.28 4.22
N SER A 71 -14.34 -10.90 4.88
CA SER A 71 -14.42 -11.23 6.32
C SER A 71 -13.10 -10.91 7.05
N PRO A 72 -12.72 -9.62 7.17
CA PRO A 72 -11.41 -9.22 7.69
C PRO A 72 -11.24 -9.41 9.20
N ASP A 73 -12.32 -9.69 9.92
CA ASP A 73 -12.34 -9.94 11.36
C ASP A 73 -12.43 -11.43 11.72
N ASP A 74 -12.61 -12.31 10.73
CA ASP A 74 -12.60 -13.77 10.92
C ASP A 74 -11.17 -14.31 10.78
N PRO A 75 -10.51 -14.75 11.87
CA PRO A 75 -9.15 -15.27 11.81
C PRO A 75 -9.01 -16.54 10.97
N GLY A 76 -10.09 -17.31 10.78
CA GLY A 76 -10.13 -18.51 9.95
C GLY A 76 -10.31 -18.22 8.46
N SER A 77 -10.64 -16.98 8.10
CA SER A 77 -10.83 -16.57 6.70
C SER A 77 -9.51 -16.60 5.94
N TRP A 78 -9.55 -16.99 4.66
CA TRP A 78 -8.36 -16.93 3.80
C TRP A 78 -7.93 -15.49 3.62
N LEU A 79 -6.63 -15.19 3.70
CA LEU A 79 -6.20 -13.80 3.53
C LEU A 79 -6.43 -13.31 2.09
N TRP A 80 -6.20 -14.16 1.09
CA TRP A 80 -6.27 -13.78 -0.33
C TRP A 80 -7.50 -14.40 -0.99
N GLN A 81 -8.54 -13.58 -1.19
CA GLN A 81 -9.83 -14.02 -1.70
C GLN A 81 -10.26 -13.25 -2.95
N ALA A 82 -11.03 -13.92 -3.80
CA ALA A 82 -11.79 -13.28 -4.88
C ALA A 82 -13.19 -13.91 -4.90
N GLY A 83 -14.22 -13.07 -4.78
CA GLY A 83 -15.61 -13.54 -4.71
C GLY A 83 -15.92 -14.41 -3.48
N GLY A 84 -15.23 -14.18 -2.36
CA GLY A 84 -15.42 -14.95 -1.11
C GLY A 84 -14.67 -16.28 -1.04
N GLU A 85 -13.94 -16.64 -2.11
CA GLU A 85 -13.19 -17.89 -2.19
C GLU A 85 -11.70 -17.65 -2.25
N ARG A 86 -10.92 -18.62 -1.76
CA ARG A 86 -9.46 -18.56 -1.83
C ARG A 86 -8.98 -18.48 -3.28
N VAL A 87 -8.12 -17.52 -3.58
CA VAL A 87 -7.56 -17.43 -4.94
C VAL A 87 -6.60 -18.57 -5.24
N GLY A 88 -6.68 -19.10 -6.47
CA GLY A 88 -5.74 -20.11 -6.97
C GLY A 88 -4.46 -19.51 -7.57
N GLY A 89 -3.42 -20.35 -7.73
CA GLY A 89 -2.15 -19.92 -8.31
C GLY A 89 -2.27 -19.37 -9.74
N ASP A 90 -3.19 -19.93 -10.54
CA ASP A 90 -3.42 -19.45 -11.91
C ASP A 90 -4.13 -18.11 -11.96
N TYR A 91 -5.00 -17.82 -10.99
CA TYR A 91 -5.61 -16.50 -10.84
C TYR A 91 -4.52 -15.44 -10.65
N ILE A 92 -3.58 -15.69 -9.73
CA ILE A 92 -2.41 -14.82 -9.51
C ILE A 92 -1.58 -14.65 -10.78
N ARG A 93 -1.18 -15.75 -11.42
CA ARG A 93 -0.32 -15.68 -12.62
C ARG A 93 -0.99 -14.92 -13.78
N ARG A 94 -2.30 -15.07 -13.97
CA ARG A 94 -3.05 -14.32 -14.98
C ARG A 94 -3.18 -12.84 -14.60
N GLY A 95 -3.51 -12.54 -13.35
CA GLY A 95 -3.64 -11.18 -12.86
C GLY A 95 -2.33 -10.40 -12.93
N LEU A 96 -1.23 -10.97 -12.47
CA LEU A 96 0.10 -10.34 -12.56
C LEU A 96 0.50 -10.07 -14.02
N ARG A 97 0.23 -10.99 -14.95
CA ARG A 97 0.48 -10.75 -16.38
C ARG A 97 -0.34 -9.59 -16.93
N ARG A 98 -1.61 -9.48 -16.53
CA ARG A 98 -2.47 -8.37 -16.93
C ARG A 98 -1.95 -7.04 -16.40
N ILE A 99 -1.61 -6.99 -15.11
CA ILE A 99 -1.08 -5.80 -14.44
C ILE A 99 0.24 -5.37 -15.08
N ALA A 100 1.16 -6.31 -15.31
CA ALA A 100 2.45 -6.03 -15.95
C ALA A 100 2.29 -5.43 -17.35
N ARG A 101 1.36 -5.98 -18.16
CA ARG A 101 1.04 -5.43 -19.49
C ARG A 101 0.45 -4.03 -19.41
N ALA A 102 -0.48 -3.80 -18.47
CA ALA A 102 -1.07 -2.48 -18.26
C ALA A 102 -0.02 -1.45 -17.81
N ALA A 103 0.99 -1.87 -17.05
CA ALA A 103 2.12 -1.04 -16.63
C ALA A 103 3.24 -0.90 -17.69
N GLY A 104 3.06 -1.43 -18.91
CA GLY A 104 4.07 -1.35 -19.97
C GLY A 104 5.34 -2.17 -19.72
N LEU A 105 5.32 -3.10 -18.75
CA LEU A 105 6.50 -3.90 -18.41
C LEU A 105 6.77 -4.96 -19.48
N ARG A 106 7.95 -4.90 -20.09
CA ARG A 106 8.42 -5.89 -21.07
C ARG A 106 8.85 -7.20 -20.43
N LYS A 107 9.36 -7.14 -19.20
CA LYS A 107 9.81 -8.32 -18.44
C LYS A 107 8.59 -9.12 -17.96
N ARG A 108 8.67 -10.44 -18.06
CA ARG A 108 7.65 -11.35 -17.52
C ARG A 108 7.59 -11.22 -16.00
N VAL A 109 6.46 -10.77 -15.47
CA VAL A 109 6.18 -10.74 -14.02
C VAL A 109 5.46 -12.03 -13.60
N TYR A 110 5.99 -12.69 -12.58
CA TYR A 110 5.45 -13.92 -11.99
C TYR A 110 5.78 -13.99 -10.49
N PRO A 111 5.08 -14.80 -9.69
CA PRO A 111 5.19 -14.76 -8.23
C PRO A 111 6.61 -14.94 -7.69
N HIS A 112 7.38 -15.88 -8.25
CA HIS A 112 8.76 -16.12 -7.84
C HIS A 112 9.71 -14.94 -8.17
N LEU A 113 9.37 -14.07 -9.12
CA LEU A 113 10.19 -12.90 -9.43
C LEU A 113 10.32 -11.97 -8.22
N PHE A 114 9.22 -11.69 -7.52
CA PHE A 114 9.22 -10.86 -6.31
C PHE A 114 10.16 -11.42 -5.24
N ARG A 115 10.11 -12.74 -5.05
CA ARG A 115 10.99 -13.46 -4.14
C ARG A 115 12.47 -13.32 -4.52
N HIS A 116 12.80 -13.46 -5.81
CA HIS A 116 14.18 -13.28 -6.29
C HIS A 116 14.65 -11.85 -6.06
N SER A 117 13.82 -10.86 -6.40
CA SER A 117 14.12 -9.44 -6.20
C SER A 117 14.38 -9.10 -4.74
N ARG A 118 13.53 -9.56 -3.82
CA ARG A 118 13.73 -9.32 -2.38
C ARG A 118 14.97 -10.05 -1.84
N ALA A 119 15.25 -11.26 -2.32
CA ALA A 119 16.47 -11.97 -1.93
C ALA A 119 17.74 -11.23 -2.36
N THR A 120 17.79 -10.72 -3.59
CA THR A 120 18.89 -9.89 -4.08
C THR A 120 19.04 -8.62 -3.24
N GLU A 121 17.95 -7.91 -2.96
CA GLU A 121 17.99 -6.69 -2.16
C GLU A 121 18.49 -6.92 -0.73
N LEU A 122 18.01 -7.98 -0.07
CA LEU A 122 18.38 -8.26 1.31
C LEU A 122 19.77 -8.89 1.45
N ALA A 123 20.32 -9.50 0.39
CA ALA A 123 21.64 -10.12 0.44
C ALA A 123 22.78 -9.13 0.72
N SER A 124 22.63 -7.86 0.33
CA SER A 124 23.60 -6.81 0.67
C SER A 124 23.40 -6.21 2.06
N ARG A 125 22.22 -6.41 2.68
CA ARG A 125 21.82 -5.76 3.93
C ARG A 125 21.73 -6.70 5.12
N MET A 126 21.71 -8.01 4.89
CA MET A 126 21.53 -9.02 5.93
C MET A 126 22.67 -10.05 5.91
N PRO A 127 23.15 -10.50 7.09
CA PRO A 127 24.00 -11.67 7.19
C PRO A 127 23.34 -12.91 6.56
N GLU A 128 24.13 -13.80 5.97
CA GLU A 128 23.63 -14.96 5.22
C GLU A 128 22.64 -15.82 6.03
N LEU A 129 22.95 -16.09 7.30
CA LEU A 129 22.07 -16.89 8.18
C LEU A 129 20.73 -16.18 8.45
N ALA A 130 20.75 -14.86 8.61
CA ALA A 130 19.53 -14.07 8.78
C ALA A 130 18.69 -14.09 7.50
N LEU A 131 19.32 -13.92 6.35
CA LEU A 131 18.66 -14.03 5.04
C LEU A 131 18.03 -15.43 4.85
N LYS A 132 18.75 -16.51 5.17
CA LYS A 132 18.22 -17.88 5.10
C LYS A 132 16.96 -18.06 5.94
N ARG A 133 16.98 -17.57 7.19
CA ARG A 133 15.81 -17.61 8.08
C ARG A 133 14.65 -16.78 7.53
N TYR A 134 14.92 -15.56 7.04
CA TYR A 134 13.92 -14.68 6.45
C TYR A 134 13.24 -15.31 5.23
N MET A 135 14.04 -15.83 4.31
CA MET A 135 13.55 -16.43 3.07
C MET A 135 12.90 -17.80 3.29
N GLY A 136 13.10 -18.45 4.43
CA GLY A 136 12.66 -19.83 4.65
C GLY A 136 13.44 -20.81 3.75
N TRP A 137 14.76 -20.70 3.80
CA TRP A 137 15.69 -21.70 3.29
C TRP A 137 16.21 -22.57 4.43
N ALA A 138 16.58 -23.81 4.12
CA ALA A 138 17.29 -24.65 5.08
C ALA A 138 18.65 -24.00 5.42
N MET A 139 19.10 -24.14 6.66
CA MET A 139 20.29 -23.43 7.15
C MET A 139 21.58 -23.88 6.44
N ASP A 140 21.63 -25.15 6.04
CA ASP A 140 22.67 -25.80 5.26
C ASP A 140 22.54 -25.57 3.73
N SER A 141 21.49 -24.86 3.28
CA SER A 141 21.26 -24.62 1.86
C SER A 141 22.32 -23.70 1.25
N LYS A 142 22.75 -24.02 0.03
CA LYS A 142 23.61 -23.14 -0.79
C LYS A 142 22.84 -21.99 -1.47
N MET A 143 21.53 -21.89 -1.26
CA MET A 143 20.68 -20.94 -2.01
C MET A 143 21.04 -19.47 -1.77
N ALA A 144 21.54 -19.12 -0.58
CA ALA A 144 21.95 -17.76 -0.27
C ALA A 144 23.17 -17.31 -1.09
N ALA A 145 24.09 -18.23 -1.39
CA ALA A 145 25.29 -17.94 -2.19
C ALA A 145 24.97 -17.49 -3.63
N VAL A 146 23.74 -17.71 -4.12
CA VAL A 146 23.28 -17.19 -5.43
C VAL A 146 23.14 -15.66 -5.41
N TYR A 147 22.89 -15.07 -4.24
CA TYR A 147 22.61 -13.63 -4.08
C TYR A 147 23.71 -12.91 -3.30
N VAL A 148 24.41 -13.62 -2.44
CA VAL A 148 25.51 -13.08 -1.66
C VAL A 148 26.77 -13.09 -2.52
N SER A 149 27.06 -11.96 -3.16
CA SER A 149 28.40 -11.65 -3.65
C SER A 149 29.06 -10.73 -2.63
N LEU A 150 30.03 -11.24 -1.86
CA LEU A 150 30.88 -10.38 -1.06
C LEU A 150 31.88 -9.70 -2.01
N SER A 151 31.70 -8.40 -2.22
CA SER A 151 32.75 -7.56 -2.82
C SER A 151 33.63 -7.00 -1.71
N ASP A 152 34.92 -6.79 -1.97
CA ASP A 152 35.88 -6.24 -1.00
C ASP A 152 35.39 -4.94 -0.31
N PRO A 153 34.72 -4.00 -1.00
CA PRO A 153 34.13 -2.82 -0.36
C PRO A 153 33.04 -3.14 0.68
N GLN A 154 32.25 -4.20 0.48
CA GLN A 154 31.20 -4.58 1.43
C GLN A 154 31.77 -5.23 2.69
N LEU A 155 32.91 -5.93 2.55
CA LEU A 155 33.65 -6.45 3.69
C LEU A 155 34.22 -5.31 4.54
N GLU A 156 34.84 -4.33 3.89
CA GLU A 156 35.37 -3.13 4.54
C GLU A 156 34.27 -2.34 5.24
N GLU A 157 33.15 -2.05 4.57
CA GLU A 157 31.98 -1.37 5.17
C GLU A 157 31.43 -2.13 6.38
N SER A 158 31.31 -3.46 6.28
CA SER A 158 30.83 -4.31 7.38
C SER A 158 31.78 -4.28 8.57
N TYR A 159 33.09 -4.25 8.31
CA TYR A 159 34.13 -4.14 9.34
C TYR A 159 34.12 -2.75 9.99
N LEU A 160 34.04 -1.67 9.20
CA LEU A 160 33.95 -0.29 9.69
C LEU A 160 32.69 -0.05 10.54
N ARG A 161 31.57 -0.75 10.25
CA ARG A 161 30.34 -0.67 11.04
C ARG A 161 30.52 -1.12 12.49
N ILE A 162 31.42 -2.08 12.75
CA ILE A 162 31.75 -2.54 14.12
C ILE A 162 32.32 -1.38 14.95
N TYR A 163 33.05 -0.49 14.31
CA TYR A 163 33.69 0.67 14.94
C TYR A 163 32.87 1.96 14.81
N GLY A 164 31.66 1.90 14.25
CA GLY A 164 30.83 3.09 14.01
C GLY A 164 31.38 4.04 12.94
N LEU A 165 32.29 3.55 12.08
CA LEU A 165 32.95 4.33 11.03
C LEU A 165 32.40 4.05 9.62
N ALA A 166 31.43 3.13 9.51
CA ALA A 166 30.74 2.91 8.25
C ALA A 166 30.05 4.20 7.82
N ARG A 167 29.96 4.44 6.51
CA ARG A 167 29.16 5.57 6.03
C ARG A 167 27.74 5.32 6.49
N GLU A 168 27.12 6.33 7.12
CA GLU A 168 25.67 6.30 7.21
C GLU A 168 25.17 6.29 5.77
N GLU A 169 24.56 5.18 5.34
CA GLU A 169 23.70 5.16 4.18
C GLU A 169 22.48 6.04 4.51
N GLY A 170 22.72 7.34 4.53
CA GLY A 170 21.71 8.38 4.54
C GLY A 170 21.07 8.39 3.16
N ARG A 171 20.15 7.46 2.95
CA ARG A 171 19.01 7.57 2.03
C ARG A 171 18.09 6.36 2.22
N CYS A 172 16.84 6.64 2.60
CA CYS A 172 15.74 5.70 2.41
C CYS A 172 15.64 5.39 0.91
N GLU A 173 16.27 4.32 0.46
CA GLU A 173 16.40 4.08 -0.99
C GLU A 173 15.19 3.41 -1.62
N VAL A 174 14.25 2.78 -0.89
CA VAL A 174 12.96 2.37 -1.46
C VAL A 174 11.89 2.28 -0.36
N THR A 175 10.73 2.89 -0.60
CA THR A 175 9.46 2.81 0.19
C THR A 175 9.49 3.34 1.63
N CYS A 176 9.84 4.62 1.80
CA CYS A 176 9.52 5.30 3.06
C CYS A 176 8.00 5.49 3.21
N ILE A 177 7.48 5.39 4.44
CA ILE A 177 6.14 5.87 4.75
C ILE A 177 6.23 7.40 4.84
N LEU A 178 5.56 8.11 3.94
CA LEU A 178 5.55 9.57 3.92
C LEU A 178 4.39 10.08 4.77
N LYS A 179 4.71 10.67 5.93
CA LYS A 179 3.71 11.38 6.72
C LYS A 179 3.34 12.68 6.03
N CYS A 180 2.05 12.85 5.76
CA CYS A 180 1.53 14.09 5.19
C CYS A 180 1.79 15.24 6.18
N PRO A 181 2.51 16.31 5.77
CA PRO A 181 2.79 17.44 6.66
C PRO A 181 1.53 18.22 7.03
N ARG A 182 0.44 18.08 6.25
CA ARG A 182 -0.82 18.78 6.49
C ARG A 182 -1.76 18.03 7.42
N CYS A 183 -2.04 16.75 7.15
CA CYS A 183 -3.04 15.98 7.91
C CYS A 183 -2.46 14.82 8.74
N GLY A 184 -1.15 14.59 8.67
CA GLY A 184 -0.48 13.53 9.42
C GLY A 184 -0.72 12.10 8.91
N LEU A 185 -1.55 11.91 7.88
CA LEU A 185 -1.79 10.57 7.32
C LEU A 185 -0.49 9.99 6.78
N GLU A 186 -0.23 8.72 7.10
CA GLU A 186 0.86 7.93 6.57
C GLU A 186 0.53 7.47 5.14
N ASN A 187 1.31 7.93 4.15
CA ASN A 187 1.16 7.61 2.73
C ASN A 187 2.32 6.72 2.26
N GLU A 188 2.12 5.99 1.17
CA GLU A 188 3.20 5.23 0.55
C GLU A 188 4.25 6.19 -0.04
N GLY A 189 5.53 5.86 0.10
CA GLY A 189 6.62 6.62 -0.51
C GLY A 189 6.48 6.63 -2.03
N GLY A 190 6.55 7.82 -2.63
CA GLY A 190 6.25 8.06 -4.05
C GLY A 190 4.76 8.31 -4.35
N SER A 191 3.90 8.43 -3.34
CA SER A 191 2.54 8.94 -3.56
C SER A 191 2.62 10.39 -4.00
N ALA A 192 2.12 10.70 -5.20
CA ALA A 192 2.03 12.09 -5.66
C ALA A 192 1.11 12.92 -4.76
N PHE A 193 0.07 12.30 -4.20
CA PHE A 193 -0.93 12.98 -3.35
C PHE A 193 -1.21 12.22 -2.06
N CYS A 194 -1.62 12.97 -1.05
CA CYS A 194 -2.11 12.43 0.21
C CYS A 194 -3.50 11.83 0.05
N ALA A 195 -3.67 10.56 0.42
CA ALA A 195 -4.95 9.86 0.34
C ALA A 195 -6.05 10.42 1.27
N GLY A 196 -5.67 11.20 2.30
CA GLY A 196 -6.59 11.75 3.28
C GLY A 196 -7.06 13.18 2.97
N CYS A 197 -6.14 14.05 2.56
CA CYS A 197 -6.45 15.48 2.36
C CYS A 197 -6.13 16.01 0.95
N GLY A 198 -5.65 15.16 0.05
CA GLY A 198 -5.32 15.52 -1.33
C GLY A 198 -4.05 16.37 -1.50
N LEU A 199 -3.31 16.67 -0.42
CA LEU A 199 -2.07 17.45 -0.50
C LEU A 199 -1.07 16.79 -1.46
N LEU A 200 -0.47 17.57 -2.35
CA LEU A 200 0.65 17.14 -3.19
C LEU A 200 1.88 16.85 -2.31
N LEU A 201 2.38 15.62 -2.40
CA LEU A 201 3.44 15.07 -1.55
C LEU A 201 4.78 14.92 -2.29
N ASP A 202 4.74 14.87 -3.62
CA ASP A 202 5.92 14.75 -4.48
C ASP A 202 5.83 15.76 -5.63
N VAL A 203 6.80 16.66 -5.68
CA VAL A 203 6.91 17.75 -6.66
C VAL A 203 7.89 17.44 -7.80
N SER A 204 8.45 16.23 -7.84
CA SER A 204 9.44 15.85 -8.87
C SER A 204 8.85 15.68 -10.28
N ASN A 205 7.51 15.66 -10.44
CA ASN A 205 6.81 15.75 -11.72
C ASN A 205 6.46 17.22 -12.05
N VAL A 206 7.51 18.03 -12.27
CA VAL A 206 7.45 19.49 -12.35
C VAL A 206 6.56 20.01 -13.49
N GLU A 207 6.40 19.27 -14.60
CA GLU A 207 5.56 19.69 -15.74
C GLU A 207 4.06 19.73 -15.41
N GLU A 208 3.56 18.87 -14.52
CA GLU A 208 2.16 18.92 -14.04
C GLU A 208 1.96 19.91 -12.89
N ALA A 209 3.04 20.28 -12.18
CA ALA A 209 2.99 21.17 -11.02
C ALA A 209 2.73 22.64 -11.42
N GLU A 210 3.32 23.11 -12.53
CA GLU A 210 3.06 24.46 -13.04
C GLU A 210 1.61 24.61 -13.55
N GLU A 211 1.09 23.60 -14.24
CA GLU A 211 -0.31 23.58 -14.70
C GLU A 211 -1.29 23.52 -13.52
N LEU A 212 -0.95 22.78 -12.45
CA LEU A 212 -1.77 22.74 -11.23
C LEU A 212 -1.73 24.05 -10.44
N GLU A 213 -0.57 24.70 -10.32
CA GLU A 213 -0.47 25.99 -9.61
C GLU A 213 -1.27 27.07 -10.35
N ILE A 214 -1.23 27.05 -11.69
CA ILE A 214 -2.07 27.90 -12.54
C ILE A 214 -3.55 27.53 -12.37
N ALA A 215 -3.91 26.25 -12.36
CA ALA A 215 -5.29 25.79 -12.21
C ALA A 215 -5.88 26.08 -10.82
N GLU A 216 -5.09 25.95 -9.75
CA GLU A 216 -5.50 26.27 -8.37
C GLU A 216 -5.72 27.78 -8.24
N ARG A 217 -4.80 28.60 -8.77
CA ARG A 217 -4.92 30.06 -8.77
C ARG A 217 -6.10 30.55 -9.62
N ILE A 218 -6.34 29.92 -10.78
CA ILE A 218 -7.54 30.16 -11.59
C ILE A 218 -8.79 29.72 -10.85
N GLY A 219 -8.76 28.56 -10.19
CA GLY A 219 -9.87 28.03 -9.40
C GLY A 219 -10.27 28.97 -8.26
N GLU A 220 -9.30 29.50 -7.51
CA GLU A 220 -9.53 30.51 -6.48
C GLU A 220 -10.11 31.80 -7.06
N MET A 221 -9.58 32.28 -8.20
CA MET A 221 -10.11 33.46 -8.88
C MET A 221 -11.54 33.25 -9.38
N LEU A 222 -11.86 32.07 -9.91
CA LEU A 222 -13.20 31.72 -10.38
C LEU A 222 -14.18 31.58 -9.21
N LEU A 223 -13.76 31.02 -8.07
CA LEU A 223 -14.58 30.91 -6.87
C LEU A 223 -14.88 32.25 -6.20
N ARG A 224 -14.16 33.33 -6.51
CA ARG A 224 -14.53 34.70 -6.08
C ARG A 224 -15.72 35.25 -6.86
N LYS A 225 -16.04 34.71 -8.04
CA LYS A 225 -17.20 35.16 -8.82
C LYS A 225 -18.50 34.58 -8.26
N PRO A 226 -19.49 35.42 -7.89
CA PRO A 226 -20.75 34.95 -7.31
C PRO A 226 -21.57 34.03 -8.22
N GLU A 227 -21.43 34.15 -9.54
CA GLU A 227 -22.10 33.29 -10.52
C GLU A 227 -21.57 31.86 -10.49
N VAL A 228 -20.25 31.70 -10.41
CA VAL A 228 -19.58 30.40 -10.38
C VAL A 228 -19.90 29.66 -9.07
N ARG A 229 -19.88 30.36 -7.93
CA ARG A 229 -20.27 29.77 -6.63
C ARG A 229 -21.72 29.28 -6.64
N ARG A 230 -22.62 30.01 -7.29
CA ARG A 230 -24.03 29.61 -7.44
C ARG A 230 -24.18 28.39 -8.34
N ALA A 231 -23.44 28.33 -9.45
CA ALA A 231 -23.44 27.18 -10.35
C ALA A 231 -22.93 25.91 -9.66
N ILE A 232 -21.79 26.00 -8.95
CA ILE A 232 -21.21 24.88 -8.20
C ILE A 232 -22.16 24.40 -7.09
N ARG A 233 -22.78 25.34 -6.35
CA ARG A 233 -23.78 25.01 -5.32
C ARG A 233 -24.95 24.23 -5.92
N LYS A 234 -25.50 24.71 -7.03
CA LYS A 234 -26.64 24.05 -7.69
C LYS A 234 -26.27 22.64 -8.17
N ALA A 235 -25.07 22.47 -8.75
CA ALA A 235 -24.57 21.15 -9.16
C ALA A 235 -24.39 20.20 -7.97
N LEU A 236 -23.82 20.67 -6.86
CA LEU A 236 -23.70 19.90 -5.62
C LEU A 236 -25.07 19.51 -5.04
N GLU A 237 -26.04 20.42 -5.05
CA GLU A 237 -27.40 20.14 -4.59
C GLU A 237 -28.11 19.10 -5.48
N GLU A 238 -27.88 19.12 -6.79
CA GLU A 238 -28.39 18.10 -7.72
C GLU A 238 -27.74 16.74 -7.47
N MET A 239 -26.41 16.70 -7.29
CA MET A 239 -25.69 15.46 -6.95
C MET A 239 -26.14 14.86 -5.61
N ILE A 240 -26.33 15.68 -4.58
CA ILE A 240 -26.83 15.22 -3.27
C ILE A 240 -28.26 14.68 -3.39
N LYS A 241 -29.11 15.31 -4.21
CA LYS A 241 -30.47 14.79 -4.47
C LYS A 241 -30.45 13.46 -5.20
N ASP A 242 -29.49 13.25 -6.09
CA ASP A 242 -29.35 12.02 -6.85
C ASP A 242 -28.80 10.87 -5.97
N ASP A 243 -27.83 11.15 -5.09
CA ASP A 243 -27.36 10.19 -4.08
C ASP A 243 -28.44 9.85 -3.05
N PHE A 244 -29.26 10.82 -2.65
CA PHE A 244 -30.39 10.58 -1.73
C PHE A 244 -31.49 9.76 -2.39
N LYS A 245 -31.77 9.98 -3.69
CA LYS A 245 -32.70 9.16 -4.49
C LYS A 245 -32.15 7.75 -4.73
N ALA A 246 -30.84 7.58 -4.86
CA ALA A 246 -30.20 6.28 -4.97
C ALA A 246 -30.28 5.51 -3.64
N GLY A 247 -30.07 6.18 -2.50
CA GLY A 247 -30.20 5.60 -1.15
C GLY A 247 -31.64 5.23 -0.75
N LEU A 248 -32.65 5.96 -1.23
CA LEU A 248 -34.07 5.62 -0.98
C LEU A 248 -34.55 4.38 -1.74
N ARG A 249 -33.85 3.95 -2.81
CA ARG A 249 -34.19 2.72 -3.54
C ARG A 249 -33.66 1.45 -2.88
N SER A 250 -32.72 1.56 -1.93
CA SER A 250 -32.06 0.40 -1.32
C SER A 250 -32.59 0.05 0.08
N GLN A 251 -33.49 0.83 0.68
CA GLN A 251 -34.10 0.50 1.97
C GLN A 251 -35.60 0.77 2.03
N GLY A 252 -36.38 -0.28 1.77
CA GLY A 252 -37.74 -0.38 2.31
C GLY A 252 -37.65 -0.64 3.81
N ASN A 253 -38.25 0.26 4.59
CA ASN A 253 -38.61 0.08 6.00
C ASN A 253 -37.48 0.21 7.05
N MET A 254 -37.30 1.41 7.61
CA MET A 254 -37.29 1.58 9.08
C MET A 254 -37.54 3.04 9.47
N ARG A 255 -38.48 3.21 10.40
CA ARG A 255 -38.75 4.46 11.11
C ARG A 255 -37.52 4.83 11.95
N GLY A 256 -37.14 6.10 11.90
CA GLY A 256 -36.23 6.69 12.89
C GLY A 256 -34.85 7.01 12.34
N SER A 257 -34.71 8.21 11.77
CA SER A 257 -33.43 8.97 11.70
C SER A 257 -33.76 10.42 11.38
N ARG A 258 -34.62 11.02 12.20
CA ARG A 258 -34.89 12.47 12.19
C ARG A 258 -33.88 13.18 13.10
N VAL A 259 -32.59 12.90 12.92
CA VAL A 259 -31.50 13.51 13.69
C VAL A 259 -30.27 13.54 12.80
N LEU A 260 -30.07 14.61 12.03
CA LEU A 260 -28.76 15.09 11.53
C LEU A 260 -28.92 16.32 10.60
N LEU A 261 -29.83 17.25 10.93
CA LEU A 261 -29.94 18.53 10.24
C LEU A 261 -30.07 19.71 11.23
N ARG A 262 -29.32 19.66 12.34
CA ARG A 262 -29.24 20.77 13.31
C ARG A 262 -27.82 21.11 13.80
N GLY A 263 -26.78 20.69 13.10
CA GLY A 263 -25.40 20.84 13.58
C GLY A 263 -24.36 21.37 12.59
N LEU A 264 -24.73 21.75 11.37
CA LEU A 264 -23.80 22.32 10.41
C LEU A 264 -23.86 23.85 10.40
N ASP A 265 -23.54 24.46 11.54
CA ASP A 265 -23.02 25.83 11.56
C ASP A 265 -21.55 25.76 11.11
N VAL A 266 -21.35 25.73 9.79
CA VAL A 266 -20.02 25.88 9.19
C VAL A 266 -19.65 27.36 9.25
N LYS A 267 -19.02 27.78 10.35
CA LYS A 267 -18.33 29.07 10.39
C LYS A 267 -17.09 29.00 9.50
N PHE A 268 -17.09 29.72 8.39
CA PHE A 268 -15.91 29.93 7.58
C PHE A 268 -14.99 30.94 8.27
N PRO A 269 -13.67 30.69 8.36
CA PRO A 269 -12.75 31.62 8.98
C PRO A 269 -12.39 32.74 7.99
N CYS A 270 -13.33 33.65 7.74
CA CYS A 270 -13.08 35.03 7.33
C CYS A 270 -14.42 35.77 7.23
N ASP A 271 -14.93 36.28 8.34
CA ASP A 271 -15.85 37.42 8.39
C ASP A 271 -15.61 38.10 9.76
N ARG A 272 -15.29 39.40 9.74
CA ARG A 272 -15.42 40.27 10.91
C ARG A 272 -16.88 40.67 11.06
#